data_AF-F0SI17-F1
#
_entry.id   AF-F0SI17-F1
#
_cell.length_a   1.000
_cell.length_b   1.000
_cell.length_c   1.000
_cell.angle_alpha   90.00
_cell.angle_beta   90.00
_cell.angle_gamma   90.00
#
_symmetry.space_group_name_H-M   'P 1'
#
loop_
_entity.id
_entity.type
_entity.pdbx_description
1 polymer ?
#
loop_
_entity_poly.entity_id
_entity_poly.type
_entity_poly.pdbx_seq_one_letter_code
_entity_poly.pdbx_strand_id
1 'polypeptide(L)'
;MQRYSVFSTSTSRQISSEDYQARIQRILNKRQRQSTPEYLYPWTELEAESASEISIVGFGSLINPESARRTLAAESVEAAEPCIVFGARRVYNYVMSDRSFQRYGHGCKPNERGVLNVHATGLASDFFNGLLLRLKRSDIVGFRLREHGYDLVPVTFVSYAKPGQSPQLAYCLTCRNPTLHGRRTLKDGVTPHPRYHTLCEQGCRHISTEFLDFFRHTTWVPLPQPARLQENPIPAAVASPVR
;
A
#
# COMPACT_ATOMS: atom_id res chain seq x y z
N MET A 1 16.09 -14.52 -8.08
CA MET A 1 15.53 -13.76 -6.95
C MET A 1 16.65 -13.60 -5.92
N GLN A 2 17.27 -12.42 -5.81
CA GLN A 2 18.35 -12.19 -4.84
C GLN A 2 17.79 -12.31 -3.42
N ARG A 3 18.36 -13.19 -2.60
CA ARG A 3 18.01 -13.32 -1.18
C ARG A 3 18.56 -12.09 -0.46
N TYR A 4 17.69 -11.17 -0.08
CA TYR A 4 18.07 -10.09 0.82
C TYR A 4 18.39 -10.67 2.20
N SER A 5 19.67 -10.71 2.54
CA SER A 5 20.12 -10.96 3.91
C SER A 5 19.97 -9.66 4.73
N VAL A 6 18.73 -9.20 4.93
CA VAL A 6 18.44 -8.03 5.79
C VAL A 6 18.69 -8.35 7.27
N PHE A 7 19.04 -9.60 7.59
CA PHE A 7 19.05 -10.13 8.96
C PHE A 7 20.43 -10.63 9.41
N SER A 8 21.51 -10.26 8.72
CA SER A 8 22.87 -10.67 9.10
C SER A 8 23.50 -9.70 10.11
N THR A 9 23.00 -9.70 11.35
CA THR A 9 23.77 -9.15 12.48
C THR A 9 23.73 -10.11 13.68
N SER A 10 24.91 -10.68 13.95
CA SER A 10 25.46 -11.01 15.28
C SER A 10 24.66 -11.96 16.20
N THR A 11 25.12 -13.20 16.26
CA THR A 11 25.02 -14.14 17.41
C THR A 11 23.64 -14.68 17.80
N SER A 12 22.60 -14.41 17.01
CA SER A 12 21.28 -15.03 17.18
C SER A 12 21.18 -16.27 16.28
N ARG A 13 20.65 -17.40 16.79
CA ARG A 13 20.38 -18.62 16.01
C ARG A 13 19.87 -18.25 14.61
N GLN A 14 20.61 -18.61 13.56
CA GLN A 14 20.21 -18.36 12.18
C GLN A 14 18.91 -19.11 11.91
N ILE A 15 17.77 -18.42 12.05
CA ILE A 15 16.50 -18.91 11.53
C ILE A 15 16.63 -18.88 10.02
N SER A 16 16.42 -20.02 9.36
CA SER A 16 16.48 -20.05 7.90
C SER A 16 15.43 -19.10 7.32
N SER A 17 15.72 -18.51 6.15
CA SER A 17 14.75 -17.63 5.48
C SER A 17 13.42 -18.35 5.20
N GLU A 18 13.46 -19.67 4.99
CA GLU A 18 12.30 -20.51 4.74
C GLU A 18 11.46 -20.71 6.00
N ASP A 19 12.07 -20.94 7.16
CA ASP A 19 11.37 -21.05 8.45
C ASP A 19 10.67 -19.75 8.82
N TYR A 20 11.33 -18.62 8.56
CA TYR A 20 10.74 -17.29 8.80
C TYR A 20 9.53 -17.06 7.90
N GLN A 21 9.65 -17.31 6.59
CA GLN A 21 8.54 -17.18 5.65
C GLN A 21 7.37 -18.10 6.01
N ALA A 22 7.63 -19.35 6.37
CA ALA A 22 6.61 -20.29 6.81
C ALA A 22 5.93 -19.83 8.11
N ARG A 23 6.67 -19.20 9.04
CA ARG A 23 6.12 -18.60 10.26
C ARG A 23 5.23 -17.40 9.93
N ILE A 24 5.65 -16.49 9.06
CA ILE A 24 4.84 -15.35 8.60
C ILE A 24 3.57 -15.84 7.91
N GLN A 25 3.66 -16.83 7.01
CA GLN A 25 2.49 -17.37 6.32
C GLN A 25 1.49 -17.99 7.29
N ARG A 26 1.95 -18.73 8.31
CA ARG A 26 1.07 -19.26 9.36
C ARG A 26 0.32 -18.15 10.11
N ILE A 27 0.97 -17.03 10.39
CA ILE A 27 0.35 -15.87 11.03
C ILE A 27 -0.67 -15.21 10.10
N LEU A 28 -0.33 -15.01 8.82
CA LEU A 28 -1.25 -14.48 7.82
C LEU A 28 -2.50 -15.35 7.71
N ASN A 29 -2.34 -16.67 7.59
CA ASN A 29 -3.45 -17.62 7.51
C ASN A 29 -4.32 -17.59 8.77
N LYS A 30 -3.70 -17.51 9.96
CA LYS A 30 -4.43 -17.39 11.23
C LYS A 30 -5.27 -16.10 11.25
N ARG A 31 -4.72 -14.98 10.80
CA ARG A 31 -5.41 -13.69 10.79
C ARG A 31 -6.54 -13.61 9.78
N GLN A 32 -6.36 -14.19 8.60
CA GLN A 32 -7.44 -14.35 7.62
C GLN A 32 -8.65 -15.07 8.23
N ARG A 33 -8.43 -16.01 9.16
CA ARG A 33 -9.51 -16.70 9.89
C ARG A 33 -10.11 -15.88 11.04
N GLN A 34 -9.37 -14.91 11.58
CA GLN A 34 -9.79 -14.12 12.75
C GLN A 34 -10.68 -12.91 12.40
N SER A 35 -11.12 -12.77 11.13
CA SER A 35 -12.05 -11.73 10.67
C SER A 35 -11.72 -10.33 11.21
N THR A 36 -10.47 -9.90 11.07
CA THR A 36 -10.13 -8.49 11.32
C THR A 36 -10.89 -7.64 10.30
N PRO A 37 -11.66 -6.63 10.74
CA PRO A 37 -12.49 -5.85 9.82
C PRO A 37 -11.63 -5.12 8.80
N GLU A 38 -12.17 -4.96 7.60
CA GLU A 38 -11.71 -3.97 6.63
C GLU A 38 -12.61 -2.75 6.76
N TYR A 39 -12.06 -1.55 6.55
CA TYR A 39 -12.84 -0.32 6.52
C TYR A 39 -12.91 0.18 5.08
N LEU A 40 -14.08 0.05 4.47
CA LEU A 40 -14.32 0.52 3.10
C LEU A 40 -14.39 2.03 3.10
N TYR A 41 -13.80 2.71 2.10
CA TYR A 41 -13.96 4.15 1.97
C TYR A 41 -15.46 4.53 1.86
N PRO A 42 -15.99 5.48 2.66
CA PRO A 42 -15.30 6.50 3.45
C PRO A 42 -15.13 6.17 4.95
N TRP A 43 -15.05 4.89 5.36
CA TRP A 43 -14.56 4.41 6.67
C TRP A 43 -15.22 5.14 7.85
N THR A 44 -16.53 5.37 7.74
CA THR A 44 -17.38 6.17 8.65
C THR A 44 -17.51 5.57 10.05
N GLU A 45 -17.31 4.28 10.14
CA GLU A 45 -17.37 3.46 11.33
C GLU A 45 -16.09 3.60 12.19
N LEU A 46 -14.99 4.08 11.60
CA LEU A 46 -13.70 4.09 12.29
C LEU A 46 -13.70 5.00 13.54
N GLU A 47 -14.38 6.14 13.51
CA GLU A 47 -14.50 7.03 14.67
C GLU A 47 -15.26 6.41 15.84
N ALA A 48 -16.19 5.48 15.57
CA ALA A 48 -16.98 4.81 16.61
C ALA A 48 -16.23 3.61 17.20
N GLU A 49 -15.46 2.89 16.38
CA GLU A 49 -14.77 1.66 16.78
C GLU A 49 -13.37 1.90 17.37
N SER A 50 -12.72 3.03 17.05
CA SER A 50 -11.36 3.29 17.52
C SER A 50 -11.33 3.72 18.99
N ALA A 51 -10.73 2.88 19.85
CA ALA A 51 -10.61 3.13 21.29
C ALA A 51 -9.80 4.40 21.63
N SER A 52 -8.92 4.84 20.73
CA SER A 52 -8.20 6.13 20.81
C SER A 52 -7.35 6.39 19.55
N GLU A 53 -6.73 5.33 19.02
CA GLU A 53 -5.86 5.36 17.85
C GLU A 53 -5.89 4.04 17.09
N ILE A 54 -5.48 4.07 15.82
CA ILE A 54 -5.18 2.87 15.04
C ILE A 54 -3.76 2.93 14.46
N SER A 55 -3.12 1.78 14.31
CA SER A 55 -1.85 1.68 13.59
C SER A 55 -2.09 1.61 12.09
N ILE A 56 -1.48 2.52 11.33
CA ILE A 56 -1.52 2.55 9.87
C ILE A 56 -0.10 2.44 9.32
N VAL A 57 0.07 1.87 8.13
CA VAL A 57 1.36 1.85 7.44
C VAL A 57 1.32 2.82 6.25
N GLY A 58 2.13 3.86 6.33
CA GLY A 58 2.46 4.73 5.21
C GLY A 58 3.47 4.07 4.28
N PHE A 59 3.13 3.89 3.01
CA PHE A 59 3.96 3.16 2.03
C PHE A 59 4.37 3.99 0.80
N GLY A 60 3.88 5.21 0.67
CA GLY A 60 4.21 6.14 -0.40
C GLY A 60 4.57 7.52 0.15
N SER A 61 3.84 8.56 -0.26
CA SER A 61 4.12 9.94 0.21
C SER A 61 4.11 10.10 1.74
N LEU A 62 3.38 9.24 2.48
CA LEU A 62 3.36 9.23 3.94
C LEU A 62 4.70 8.85 4.58
N ILE A 63 5.63 8.24 3.84
CA ILE A 63 7.00 7.99 4.33
C ILE A 63 7.75 9.32 4.50
N ASN A 64 7.43 10.34 3.70
CA ASN A 64 8.02 11.66 3.82
C ASN A 64 7.37 12.45 4.99
N PRO A 65 8.14 12.87 6.02
CA PRO A 65 7.57 13.52 7.20
C PRO A 65 6.82 14.82 6.91
N GLU A 66 7.31 15.65 5.99
CA GLU A 66 6.65 16.91 5.61
C GLU A 66 5.30 16.65 4.94
N SER A 67 5.24 15.62 4.09
CA SER A 67 3.97 15.21 3.49
C SER A 67 3.03 14.63 4.55
N ALA A 68 3.51 13.82 5.49
CA ALA A 68 2.72 13.23 6.57
C ALA A 68 2.08 14.30 7.49
N ARG A 69 2.85 15.30 7.92
CA ARG A 69 2.42 16.40 8.80
C ARG A 69 1.28 17.27 8.25
N ARG A 70 0.95 17.16 6.95
CA ARG A 70 -0.21 17.86 6.37
C ARG A 70 -1.55 17.33 6.87
N THR A 71 -1.59 16.12 7.43
CA THR A 71 -2.82 15.47 7.87
C THR A 71 -2.73 14.73 9.19
N LEU A 72 -1.52 14.49 9.69
CA LEU A 72 -1.28 13.79 10.95
C LEU A 72 -0.65 14.76 11.94
N ALA A 73 -0.99 14.58 13.22
CA ALA A 73 -0.37 15.33 14.30
C ALA A 73 1.17 15.15 14.31
N ALA A 74 1.90 16.17 14.73
CA ALA A 74 3.37 16.16 14.72
C ALA A 74 3.92 14.98 15.54
N GLU A 75 3.32 14.69 16.70
CA GLU A 75 3.77 13.61 17.57
C GLU A 75 3.63 12.24 16.89
N SER A 76 2.58 12.06 16.09
CA SER A 76 2.36 10.81 15.34
C SER A 76 3.39 10.61 14.24
N VAL A 77 3.88 11.70 13.63
CA VAL A 77 4.94 11.66 12.60
C VAL A 77 6.32 11.45 13.23
N GLU A 78 6.56 12.03 14.40
CA GLU A 78 7.82 11.89 15.13
C GLU A 78 7.98 10.52 15.78
N ALA A 79 6.89 9.94 16.26
CA ALA A 79 6.85 8.57 16.80
C ALA A 79 6.77 7.50 15.71
N ALA A 80 6.89 7.86 14.43
CA ALA A 80 6.73 6.93 13.34
C ALA A 80 7.94 5.97 13.23
N GLU A 81 7.66 4.68 13.06
CA GLU A 81 8.69 3.64 13.08
C GLU A 81 8.81 2.94 11.72
N PRO A 82 10.01 2.77 11.15
CA PRO A 82 10.18 1.95 9.96
C PRO A 82 9.75 0.49 10.21
N CYS A 83 9.04 -0.10 9.25
CA CYS A 83 8.52 -1.46 9.34
C CYS A 83 8.62 -2.22 8.01
N ILE A 84 8.50 -3.55 8.08
CA ILE A 84 8.32 -4.44 6.92
C ILE A 84 6.91 -5.01 6.99
N VAL A 85 6.14 -4.81 5.92
CA VAL A 85 4.78 -5.32 5.75
C VAL A 85 4.82 -6.61 4.94
N PHE A 86 4.04 -7.61 5.34
CA PHE A 86 3.89 -8.91 4.68
C PHE A 86 2.44 -9.15 4.25
N GLY A 87 2.26 -10.02 3.25
CA GLY A 87 0.95 -10.36 2.71
C GLY A 87 0.42 -9.34 1.70
N ALA A 88 1.28 -8.45 1.19
CA ALA A 88 0.87 -7.36 0.33
C ALA A 88 2.01 -6.87 -0.59
N ARG A 89 1.65 -6.33 -1.76
CA ARG A 89 2.60 -5.73 -2.72
C ARG A 89 2.33 -4.25 -2.90
N ARG A 90 3.40 -3.45 -2.95
CA ARG A 90 3.33 -2.04 -3.31
C ARG A 90 3.47 -1.88 -4.83
N VAL A 91 2.53 -1.16 -5.45
CA VAL A 91 2.41 -1.07 -6.91
C VAL A 91 2.10 0.36 -7.38
N TYR A 92 2.58 0.75 -8.56
CA TYR A 92 2.18 1.98 -9.25
C TYR A 92 1.04 1.72 -10.21
N ASN A 93 -0.20 1.71 -9.70
CA ASN A 93 -1.39 1.59 -10.55
C ASN A 93 -2.54 2.51 -10.16
N TYR A 94 -2.40 3.31 -9.10
CA TYR A 94 -3.38 4.34 -8.81
C TYR A 94 -3.13 5.55 -9.70
N VAL A 95 -4.16 6.00 -10.40
CA VAL A 95 -4.11 7.18 -11.26
C VAL A 95 -4.28 8.41 -10.38
N MET A 96 -3.26 9.26 -10.36
CA MET A 96 -3.25 10.54 -9.67
C MET A 96 -4.49 11.36 -10.07
N SER A 97 -5.22 11.88 -9.08
CA SER A 97 -6.34 12.79 -9.31
C SER A 97 -5.84 14.13 -9.88
N ASP A 98 -6.69 14.86 -10.61
CA ASP A 98 -6.29 16.15 -11.19
C ASP A 98 -5.89 17.17 -10.13
N ARG A 99 -6.56 17.17 -8.97
CA ARG A 99 -6.15 17.99 -7.81
C ARG A 99 -4.73 17.65 -7.33
N SER A 100 -4.40 16.36 -7.25
CA SER A 100 -3.04 15.94 -6.89
C SER A 100 -2.04 16.27 -7.98
N PHE A 101 -2.45 16.16 -9.25
CA PHE A 101 -1.62 16.48 -10.41
C PHE A 101 -1.24 17.96 -10.43
N GLN A 102 -2.19 18.87 -10.19
CA GLN A 102 -1.92 20.30 -10.03
C GLN A 102 -0.89 20.58 -8.92
N ARG A 103 -1.00 19.87 -7.79
CA ARG A 103 -0.06 20.00 -6.67
C ARG A 103 1.36 19.53 -7.01
N TYR A 104 1.49 18.41 -7.71
CA TYR A 104 2.80 17.89 -8.09
C TYR A 104 3.37 18.56 -9.35
N GLY A 105 2.54 19.30 -10.09
CA GLY A 105 2.93 20.13 -11.23
C GLY A 105 2.80 19.44 -12.58
N HIS A 106 2.84 20.25 -13.62
CA HIS A 106 2.72 19.85 -15.03
C HIS A 106 4.09 19.54 -15.65
N GLY A 107 4.09 18.98 -16.86
CA GLY A 107 5.30 18.76 -17.68
C GLY A 107 5.81 17.31 -17.72
N CYS A 108 5.04 16.35 -17.22
CA CYS A 108 5.31 14.92 -17.37
C CYS A 108 4.56 14.33 -18.57
N LYS A 109 4.97 13.14 -19.03
CA LYS A 109 4.31 12.45 -20.14
C LYS A 109 2.87 12.09 -19.76
N PRO A 110 1.93 11.97 -20.71
CA PRO A 110 0.53 11.63 -20.39
C PRO A 110 0.34 10.36 -19.55
N ASN A 111 1.26 9.39 -19.66
CA ASN A 111 1.22 8.14 -18.91
C ASN A 111 1.94 8.19 -17.55
N GLU A 112 2.63 9.27 -17.21
CA GLU A 112 3.35 9.47 -15.95
C GLU A 112 2.41 10.02 -14.85
N ARG A 113 1.33 9.28 -14.58
CA ARG A 113 0.30 9.64 -13.61
C ARG A 113 0.15 8.64 -12.47
N GLY A 114 1.04 7.66 -12.40
CA GLY A 114 1.01 6.61 -11.39
C GLY A 114 1.41 7.14 -10.02
N VAL A 115 0.58 6.86 -9.02
CA VAL A 115 0.95 6.92 -7.61
C VAL A 115 0.79 5.55 -6.98
N LEU A 116 1.32 5.40 -5.78
CA LEU A 116 1.40 4.10 -5.12
C LEU A 116 0.04 3.65 -4.61
N ASN A 117 -0.21 2.37 -4.80
CA ASN A 117 -1.28 1.59 -4.21
C ASN A 117 -0.66 0.36 -3.51
N VAL A 118 -1.45 -0.33 -2.70
CA VAL A 118 -1.09 -1.63 -2.14
C VAL A 118 -2.14 -2.66 -2.54
N HIS A 119 -1.69 -3.83 -2.98
CA HIS A 119 -2.53 -4.99 -3.20
C HIS A 119 -2.32 -5.98 -2.05
N ALA A 120 -3.34 -6.23 -1.24
CA ALA A 120 -3.31 -7.31 -0.25
C ALA A 120 -3.42 -8.66 -0.97
N THR A 121 -2.37 -9.47 -0.92
CA THR A 121 -2.31 -10.77 -1.62
C THR A 121 -2.43 -11.95 -0.66
N GLY A 122 -2.17 -11.75 0.63
CA GLY A 122 -2.15 -12.80 1.64
C GLY A 122 -0.92 -13.72 1.56
N LEU A 123 0.04 -13.44 0.66
CA LEU A 123 1.25 -14.24 0.48
C LEU A 123 2.42 -13.64 1.28
N ALA A 124 3.08 -14.44 2.10
CA ALA A 124 4.24 -14.00 2.88
C ALA A 124 5.44 -13.57 2.01
N SER A 125 5.54 -14.14 0.80
CA SER A 125 6.53 -13.73 -0.21
C SER A 125 6.31 -12.32 -0.74
N ASP A 126 5.13 -11.75 -0.51
CA ASP A 126 4.78 -10.41 -0.93
C ASP A 126 4.96 -9.47 0.26
N PHE A 127 6.02 -8.69 0.19
CA PHE A 127 6.38 -7.77 1.25
C PHE A 127 6.96 -6.47 0.70
N PHE A 128 6.88 -5.43 1.50
CA PHE A 128 7.49 -4.14 1.23
C PHE A 128 7.82 -3.42 2.54
N ASN A 129 8.70 -2.43 2.50
CA ASN A 129 9.00 -1.59 3.65
C ASN A 129 8.10 -0.34 3.69
N GLY A 130 7.73 0.11 4.90
CA GLY A 130 6.90 1.29 5.10
C GLY A 130 7.18 1.96 6.44
N LEU A 131 6.35 2.93 6.78
CA LEU A 131 6.43 3.67 8.03
C LEU A 131 5.15 3.41 8.84
N LEU A 132 5.29 2.83 10.02
CA LEU A 132 4.22 2.63 10.99
C LEU A 132 3.90 3.97 11.64
N LEU A 133 2.66 4.42 11.49
CA LEU A 133 2.14 5.68 12.03
C LEU A 133 0.96 5.37 12.96
N ARG A 134 0.74 6.24 13.95
CA ARG A 134 -0.44 6.19 14.82
C ARG A 134 -1.46 7.23 14.35
N LEU A 135 -2.60 6.75 13.84
CA LEU A 135 -3.71 7.61 13.47
C LEU A 135 -4.60 7.82 14.69
N LYS A 136 -4.52 9.01 15.29
CA LYS A 136 -5.38 9.43 16.39
C LYS A 136 -6.80 9.68 15.87
N ARG A 137 -7.80 9.49 16.73
CA ARG A 137 -9.21 9.79 16.38
C ARG A 137 -9.41 11.21 15.84
N SER A 138 -8.69 12.20 16.39
CA SER A 138 -8.73 13.60 15.94
C SER A 138 -8.30 13.81 14.49
N ASP A 139 -7.45 12.92 13.97
CA ASP A 139 -6.80 13.07 12.68
C ASP A 139 -7.57 12.36 11.56
N ILE A 140 -8.54 11.49 11.91
CA ILE A 140 -9.28 10.63 10.96
C ILE A 140 -9.92 11.46 9.85
N VAL A 141 -10.59 12.58 10.18
CA VAL A 141 -11.27 13.41 9.18
C VAL A 141 -10.28 13.98 8.16
N GLY A 142 -9.18 14.58 8.62
CA GLY A 142 -8.15 15.14 7.74
C GLY A 142 -7.47 14.06 6.90
N PHE A 143 -7.22 12.90 7.50
CA PHE A 143 -6.61 11.77 6.84
C PHE A 143 -7.52 11.13 5.77
N ARG A 144 -8.82 10.96 6.06
CA ARG A 144 -9.87 10.54 5.11
C ARG A 144 -9.96 11.44 3.89
N LEU A 145 -9.89 12.75 4.07
CA LEU A 145 -9.93 13.71 2.97
C LEU A 145 -8.71 13.61 2.06
N ARG A 146 -7.55 13.29 2.62
CA ARG A 146 -6.30 13.10 1.86
C ARG A 146 -6.29 11.78 1.10
N GLU A 147 -6.66 10.69 1.76
CA GLU A 147 -6.56 9.33 1.22
C GLU A 147 -7.86 8.90 0.50
N HIS A 148 -8.41 9.81 -0.31
CA HIS A 148 -9.70 9.65 -0.97
C HIS A 148 -9.75 8.42 -1.90
N GLY A 149 -10.72 7.54 -1.65
CA GLY A 149 -10.94 6.33 -2.44
C GLY A 149 -10.05 5.15 -2.08
N TYR A 150 -9.29 5.23 -0.98
CA TYR A 150 -8.60 4.10 -0.39
C TYR A 150 -9.41 3.52 0.77
N ASP A 151 -9.57 2.21 0.74
CA ASP A 151 -10.02 1.40 1.86
C ASP A 151 -8.83 1.19 2.83
N LEU A 152 -9.13 0.88 4.10
CA LEU A 152 -8.15 0.32 5.02
C LEU A 152 -8.29 -1.19 5.08
N VAL A 153 -7.21 -1.89 4.75
CA VAL A 153 -7.13 -3.35 4.87
C VAL A 153 -6.11 -3.76 5.92
N PRO A 154 -6.41 -4.81 6.72
CA PRO A 154 -5.49 -5.30 7.73
C PRO A 154 -4.26 -5.91 7.07
N VAL A 155 -3.09 -5.56 7.58
CA VAL A 155 -1.80 -6.11 7.15
C VAL A 155 -0.99 -6.56 8.35
N THR A 156 -0.05 -7.47 8.09
CA THR A 156 0.89 -7.94 9.10
C THR A 156 2.22 -7.23 8.90
N PHE A 157 2.82 -6.73 9.97
CA PHE A 157 4.12 -6.08 9.90
C PHE A 157 5.05 -6.55 11.01
N VAL A 158 6.35 -6.31 10.81
CA VAL A 158 7.38 -6.38 11.86
C VAL A 158 8.14 -5.06 11.89
N SER A 159 8.68 -4.70 13.06
CA SER A 159 9.59 -3.56 13.17
C SER A 159 10.83 -3.79 12.29
N TYR A 160 11.21 -2.78 11.51
CA TYR A 160 12.41 -2.85 10.67
C TYR A 160 13.69 -2.93 11.51
N ALA A 161 13.72 -2.23 12.65
CA ALA A 161 14.85 -2.24 13.58
C ALA A 161 14.92 -3.53 14.41
N LYS A 162 13.80 -4.26 14.55
CA LYS A 162 13.68 -5.45 15.40
C LYS A 162 12.98 -6.61 14.67
N PRO A 163 13.56 -7.14 13.58
CA PRO A 163 12.89 -8.09 12.69
C PRO A 163 12.60 -9.46 13.31
N GLY A 164 13.23 -9.79 14.44
CA GLY A 164 12.97 -11.00 15.22
C GLY A 164 11.69 -10.95 16.07
N GLN A 165 11.06 -9.78 16.21
CA GLN A 165 9.83 -9.63 16.99
C GLN A 165 8.65 -10.37 16.36
N SER A 166 7.67 -10.70 17.19
CA SER A 166 6.42 -11.28 16.72
C SER A 166 5.68 -10.28 15.82
N PRO A 167 5.20 -10.71 14.64
CA PRO A 167 4.46 -9.84 13.76
C PRO A 167 3.19 -9.25 14.39
N GLN A 168 2.95 -7.97 14.11
CA GLN A 168 1.87 -7.16 14.65
C GLN A 168 0.87 -6.77 13.54
N LEU A 169 -0.27 -6.23 13.93
CA LEU A 169 -1.37 -5.84 13.04
C LEU A 169 -1.36 -4.33 12.85
N ALA A 170 -1.52 -3.90 11.62
CA ALA A 170 -1.79 -2.50 11.25
C ALA A 170 -2.73 -2.48 10.05
N TYR A 171 -3.10 -1.29 9.60
CA TYR A 171 -3.88 -1.09 8.38
C TYR A 171 -3.02 -0.48 7.26
N CYS A 172 -3.23 -0.93 6.02
CA CYS A 172 -2.72 -0.28 4.82
C CYS A 172 -3.86 0.31 4.00
N LEU A 173 -3.57 1.41 3.33
CA LEU A 173 -4.45 1.98 2.32
C LEU A 173 -4.41 1.13 1.04
N THR A 174 -5.57 0.74 0.53
CA THR A 174 -5.70 0.07 -0.78
C THR A 174 -6.86 0.65 -1.57
N CYS A 175 -6.65 0.92 -2.84
CA CYS A 175 -7.73 1.24 -3.76
C CYS A 175 -8.04 -0.01 -4.58
N ARG A 176 -9.27 -0.50 -4.47
CA ARG A 176 -9.77 -1.68 -5.20
C ARG A 176 -10.74 -1.32 -6.31
N ASN A 177 -11.44 -0.20 -6.15
CA ASN A 177 -12.40 0.25 -7.14
C ASN A 177 -11.65 0.83 -8.35
N PRO A 178 -11.83 0.34 -9.58
CA PRO A 178 -11.20 0.90 -10.78
C PRO A 178 -11.77 2.26 -11.20
N THR A 179 -12.96 2.63 -10.70
CA THR A 179 -13.62 3.90 -11.00
C THR A 179 -14.35 4.47 -9.79
N LEU A 180 -14.03 5.70 -9.38
CA LEU A 180 -14.70 6.37 -8.26
C LEU A 180 -15.26 7.71 -8.74
N HIS A 181 -16.58 7.89 -8.62
CA HIS A 181 -17.30 9.08 -9.10
C HIS A 181 -17.00 9.44 -10.57
N GLY A 182 -17.04 8.44 -11.46
CA GLY A 182 -16.76 8.62 -12.89
C GLY A 182 -15.28 8.79 -13.25
N ARG A 183 -14.39 8.96 -12.27
CA ARG A 183 -12.94 9.03 -12.48
C ARG A 183 -12.32 7.65 -12.45
N ARG A 184 -11.49 7.32 -13.45
CA ARG A 184 -10.63 6.12 -13.39
C ARG A 184 -9.58 6.29 -12.29
N THR A 185 -9.57 5.36 -11.35
CA THR A 185 -8.68 5.34 -10.19
C THR A 185 -7.58 4.31 -10.34
N LEU A 186 -7.82 3.20 -11.04
CA LEU A 186 -6.82 2.16 -11.29
C LEU A 186 -6.52 2.04 -12.79
N LYS A 187 -5.23 1.95 -13.13
CA LYS A 187 -4.76 1.71 -14.50
C LYS A 187 -3.41 1.01 -14.46
N ASP A 188 -3.36 -0.23 -14.94
CA ASP A 188 -2.09 -0.94 -15.15
C ASP A 188 -1.30 -0.30 -16.31
N GLY A 189 0.02 -0.40 -16.27
CA GLY A 189 0.91 0.22 -17.25
C GLY A 189 1.08 1.73 -17.12
N VAL A 190 0.49 2.37 -16.10
CA VAL A 190 0.77 3.77 -15.76
C VAL A 190 2.17 3.86 -15.14
N THR A 191 2.99 4.81 -15.57
CA THR A 191 4.32 5.01 -14.99
C THR A 191 4.26 5.99 -13.82
N PRO A 192 5.20 5.90 -12.86
CA PRO A 192 5.22 6.80 -11.71
C PRO A 192 5.26 8.27 -12.13
N HIS A 193 4.49 9.12 -11.46
CA HIS A 193 4.66 10.57 -11.63
C HIS A 193 6.02 11.01 -11.05
N PRO A 194 6.94 11.62 -11.81
CA PRO A 194 8.33 11.81 -11.40
C PRO A 194 8.49 12.50 -10.05
N ARG A 195 7.82 13.65 -9.86
CA ARG A 195 7.91 14.41 -8.60
C ARG A 195 7.30 13.69 -7.39
N TYR A 196 6.25 12.89 -7.61
CA TYR A 196 5.67 12.09 -6.54
C TYR A 196 6.62 10.95 -6.15
N HIS A 197 7.22 10.29 -7.14
CA HIS A 197 8.21 9.26 -6.92
C HIS A 197 9.44 9.81 -6.18
N THR A 198 9.99 10.96 -6.61
CA THR A 198 11.09 11.65 -5.92
C THR A 198 10.74 11.96 -4.46
N LEU A 199 9.53 12.44 -4.18
CA LEU A 199 9.09 12.69 -2.80
C LEU A 199 9.12 11.41 -1.94
N CYS A 200 8.67 10.28 -2.49
CA CYS A 200 8.71 8.98 -1.80
C CYS A 200 10.16 8.54 -1.55
N GLU A 201 11.03 8.65 -2.55
CA GLU A 201 12.45 8.29 -2.42
C GLU A 201 13.18 9.17 -1.41
N GLN A 202 12.88 10.47 -1.36
CA GLN A 202 13.43 11.38 -0.36
C GLN A 202 13.03 10.97 1.06
N GLY A 203 11.75 10.62 1.27
CA GLY A 203 11.29 10.07 2.54
C GLY A 203 12.03 8.80 2.94
N CYS A 204 12.22 7.87 1.99
CA CYS A 204 12.97 6.64 2.26
C CYS A 204 14.44 6.90 2.58
N ARG A 205 15.09 7.81 1.82
CA ARG A 205 16.50 8.18 2.02
C ARG A 205 16.76 8.83 3.37
N HIS A 206 15.78 9.56 3.90
CA HIS A 206 15.87 10.15 5.23
C HIS A 206 15.93 9.10 6.34
N ILE A 207 15.39 7.89 6.10
CA ILE A 207 15.49 6.75 7.02
C ILE A 207 16.86 6.10 6.87
N SER A 208 17.17 5.55 5.68
CA SER A 208 18.50 5.05 5.33
C SER A 208 18.62 4.74 3.83
N THR A 209 19.83 4.53 3.32
CA THR A 209 20.07 4.09 1.94
C THR A 209 19.50 2.70 1.71
N GLU A 210 19.67 1.77 2.65
CA GLU A 210 19.14 0.40 2.58
C GLU A 210 17.61 0.39 2.54
N PHE A 211 16.96 1.31 3.28
CA PHE A 211 15.52 1.47 3.26
C PHE A 211 15.04 1.97 1.88
N LEU A 212 15.76 2.91 1.26
CA LEU A 212 15.48 3.34 -0.12
C LEU A 212 15.69 2.20 -1.13
N ASP A 213 16.75 1.42 -0.99
CA ASP A 213 17.00 0.31 -1.90
C ASP A 213 15.92 -0.77 -1.74
N PHE A 214 15.55 -1.13 -0.51
CA PHE A 214 14.40 -2.01 -0.26
C PHE A 214 13.15 -1.45 -0.93
N PHE A 215 12.91 -0.15 -0.81
CA PHE A 215 11.75 0.49 -1.41
C PHE A 215 11.70 0.28 -2.93
N ARG A 216 12.82 0.52 -3.63
CA ARG A 216 12.93 0.34 -5.08
C ARG A 216 12.70 -1.11 -5.50
N HIS A 217 13.29 -2.06 -4.78
CA HIS A 217 13.21 -3.48 -5.13
C HIS A 217 11.85 -4.12 -4.85
N THR A 218 11.04 -3.51 -3.97
CA THR A 218 9.71 -4.03 -3.60
C THR A 218 8.56 -3.21 -4.16
N THR A 219 8.84 -2.28 -5.07
CA THR A 219 7.83 -1.45 -5.73
C THR A 219 7.70 -1.85 -7.20
N TRP A 220 6.47 -2.16 -7.61
CA TRP A 220 6.21 -2.71 -8.93
C TRP A 220 5.47 -1.72 -9.82
N VAL A 221 5.75 -1.75 -11.12
CA VAL A 221 4.89 -1.14 -12.14
C VAL A 221 4.24 -2.28 -12.90
N PRO A 222 2.92 -2.52 -12.73
CA PRO A 222 2.26 -3.59 -13.47
C PRO A 222 2.30 -3.28 -14.95
N LEU A 223 2.54 -4.31 -15.77
CA LEU A 223 2.49 -4.19 -17.22
C LEU A 223 1.07 -3.82 -17.66
N PRO A 224 0.91 -3.06 -18.76
CA PRO A 224 -0.40 -2.86 -19.35
C PRO A 224 -1.03 -4.24 -19.59
N GLN A 225 -2.22 -4.49 -19.06
CA GLN A 225 -2.96 -5.66 -19.52
C GLN A 225 -3.21 -5.46 -21.01
N PRO A 226 -2.99 -6.49 -21.86
CA PRO A 226 -3.41 -6.40 -23.23
C PRO A 226 -4.88 -5.98 -23.21
N ALA A 227 -5.26 -5.03 -24.08
CA ALA A 227 -6.67 -4.70 -24.23
C ALA A 227 -7.37 -6.05 -24.42
N ARG A 228 -8.17 -6.46 -23.43
CA ARG A 228 -9.04 -7.61 -23.62
C ARG A 228 -9.79 -7.21 -24.88
N LEU A 229 -9.52 -7.90 -25.99
CA LEU A 229 -10.36 -7.80 -27.16
C LEU A 229 -11.74 -7.95 -26.56
N GLN A 230 -12.54 -6.88 -26.61
CA GLN A 230 -13.93 -6.99 -26.20
C GLN A 230 -14.41 -8.13 -27.06
N GLU A 231 -14.62 -9.30 -26.45
CA GLU A 231 -15.30 -10.38 -27.11
C GLU A 231 -16.62 -9.74 -27.45
N ASN A 232 -16.74 -9.32 -28.71
CA ASN A 232 -17.96 -8.78 -29.24
C ASN A 232 -18.99 -9.82 -28.82
N PRO A 233 -20.01 -9.46 -28.02
CA PRO A 233 -20.98 -10.42 -27.56
C PRO A 233 -21.44 -11.15 -28.80
N ILE A 234 -21.22 -12.48 -28.83
CA ILE A 234 -21.65 -13.32 -29.95
C ILE A 234 -23.10 -12.94 -30.14
N PRO A 235 -23.49 -12.38 -31.30
CA PRO A 235 -24.86 -11.93 -31.50
C PRO A 235 -25.76 -13.11 -31.15
N ALA A 236 -26.66 -12.89 -30.18
CA ALA A 236 -27.58 -13.92 -29.74
C ALA A 236 -28.22 -14.51 -30.99
N ALA A 237 -28.05 -15.82 -31.20
CA ALA A 237 -28.60 -16.51 -32.35
C ALA A 237 -30.08 -16.13 -32.44
N VAL A 238 -30.45 -15.42 -33.50
CA VAL A 238 -31.82 -15.02 -33.75
C VAL A 238 -32.61 -16.31 -33.84
N ALA A 239 -33.40 -16.61 -32.81
CA ALA A 239 -34.28 -17.76 -32.81
C ALA A 239 -35.20 -17.61 -34.03
N SER A 240 -35.00 -18.47 -35.02
CA SER A 240 -35.87 -18.52 -36.18
C SER A 240 -37.28 -18.91 -35.69
N PRO A 241 -38.34 -18.16 -36.06
CA PRO A 241 -39.69 -18.56 -35.71
C PRO A 241 -39.99 -19.89 -36.40
N VAL A 242 -40.24 -20.93 -35.59
CA VAL A 242 -40.83 -22.18 -36.06
C VAL A 242 -42.25 -21.84 -36.53
N ARG A 243 -42.53 -22.08 -37.81
CA ARG A 243 -43.88 -22.12 -38.36
C ARG A 243 -44.30 -23.56 -38.54
#